data_AF-A0A8T3LIL1-F1
#
_entry.id   AF-A0A8T3LIL1-F1
#
_cell.length_a   1.000
_cell.length_b   1.000
_cell.length_c   1.000
_cell.angle_alpha   90.00
_cell.angle_beta   90.00
_cell.angle_gamma   90.00
#
_symmetry.space_group_name_H-M   'P 1'
#
loop_
_entity.id
_entity.type
_entity.pdbx_description
1 polymer ?
#
loop_
_entity_poly.entity_id
_entity_poly.type
_entity_poly.pdbx_seq_one_letter_code
_entity_poly.pdbx_strand_id
1 'polypeptide(L)' 'ISVAQTTEGALSEINNNLQRIRELTVQATTGTNSTSDLDSIQDEIKSRLDEIDRVSGQTQFNGVNVLSKDGSMKIQV' A
#
# COMPACT_ATOMS: atom_id res chain seq x y z
N ILE A 1 -7.49 16.26 -14.33
CA ILE A 1 -7.86 16.44 -12.90
C ILE A 1 -8.31 15.12 -12.29
N SER A 2 -9.37 14.48 -12.81
CA SER A 2 -9.95 13.25 -12.22
C SER A 2 -8.96 12.09 -12.07
N VAL A 3 -8.08 11.83 -13.03
CA VAL A 3 -7.07 10.76 -12.93
C VAL A 3 -6.06 11.00 -11.80
N ALA A 4 -5.68 12.26 -11.56
CA ALA A 4 -4.78 12.61 -10.47
C ALA A 4 -5.45 12.35 -9.11
N GLN A 5 -6.73 12.69 -8.97
CA GLN A 5 -7.51 12.43 -7.75
C GLN A 5 -7.70 10.92 -7.49
N THR A 6 -7.98 10.12 -8.53
CA THR A 6 -8.05 8.66 -8.40
C THR A 6 -6.73 8.07 -7.93
N THR A 7 -5.62 8.56 -8.49
CA THR A 7 -4.28 8.12 -8.11
C THR A 7 -3.92 8.56 -6.68
N GLU A 8 -4.25 9.79 -6.31
CA GLU A 8 -4.02 10.34 -4.96
C GLU A 8 -4.78 9.57 -3.88
N GLY A 9 -6.04 9.22 -4.12
CA GLY A 9 -6.82 8.39 -3.20
C GLY A 9 -6.17 7.03 -2.96
N ALA A 10 -5.76 6.35 -4.03
CA ALA A 10 -5.07 5.06 -3.94
C ALA A 10 -3.70 5.18 -3.23
N LEU A 11 -2.94 6.25 -3.50
CA LEU A 11 -1.68 6.51 -2.80
C LEU A 11 -1.87 6.80 -1.31
N SER A 12 -2.98 7.43 -0.93
CA SER A 12 -3.35 7.64 0.47
C SER A 12 -3.61 6.30 1.18
N GLU A 13 -4.34 5.37 0.55
CA GLU A 13 -4.55 4.02 1.09
C GLU A 13 -3.24 3.22 1.22
N ILE A 14 -2.36 3.29 0.22
CA ILE A 14 -1.03 2.68 0.29
C ILE A 14 -0.22 3.28 1.43
N ASN A 15 -0.25 4.62 1.59
CA ASN A 15 0.48 5.29 2.66
C ASN A 15 0.01 4.84 4.05
N ASN A 16 -1.30 4.70 4.26
CA ASN A 16 -1.86 4.20 5.51
C ASN A 16 -1.39 2.77 5.84
N ASN A 17 -1.37 1.89 4.83
CA ASN A 17 -0.85 0.53 5.00
C ASN A 17 0.64 0.52 5.36
N LEU A 18 1.44 1.37 4.72
CA LEU A 18 2.87 1.49 5.01
C LEU A 18 3.14 2.05 6.42
N GLN A 19 2.34 3.01 6.88
CA GLN A 19 2.43 3.50 8.26
C GLN A 19 2.13 2.37 9.25
N ARG A 20 1.10 1.56 9.00
CA ARG A 20 0.79 0.39 9.84
C ARG A 20 1.91 -0.66 9.83
N ILE A 21 2.49 -0.96 8.68
CA ILE A 21 3.66 -1.86 8.57
C ILE A 21 4.84 -1.33 9.41
N ARG A 22 5.07 0.00 9.38
CA ARG A 22 6.12 0.63 10.18
C ARG A 22 5.87 0.46 11.68
N GLU A 23 4.64 0.68 12.14
CA GLU A 23 4.25 0.44 13.54
C GLU A 23 4.50 -1.01 13.96
N LEU A 24 4.07 -1.96 13.13
CA LEU A 24 4.26 -3.39 13.34
C LEU A 24 5.74 -3.79 13.39
N THR A 25 6.56 -3.19 12.53
CA THR A 25 8.02 -3.41 12.53
C THR A 25 8.65 -2.90 13.82
N VAL A 26 8.26 -1.70 14.27
CA VAL A 26 8.72 -1.16 15.56
C VAL A 26 8.28 -2.06 16.70
N GLN A 27 7.04 -2.53 16.70
CA GLN A 27 6.50 -3.47 17.68
C GLN A 27 7.29 -4.80 17.71
N ALA A 28 7.63 -5.36 16.54
CA ALA A 28 8.44 -6.57 16.45
C ALA A 28 9.85 -6.38 17.03
N THR A 29 10.44 -5.21 16.82
CA THR A 29 11.80 -4.86 17.30
C THR A 29 11.86 -4.42 18.76
N THR A 30 10.73 -4.07 19.38
CA THR A 30 10.69 -3.47 20.72
C THR A 30 10.02 -4.43 21.71
N GLY A 31 10.70 -4.78 22.79
CA GLY A 31 10.17 -5.59 23.89
C GLY A 31 10.55 -7.07 23.85
N THR A 32 9.95 -7.87 24.74
CA THR A 32 10.16 -9.32 24.85
C THR A 32 9.04 -10.04 24.12
N ASN A 33 9.06 -10.02 22.78
CA ASN A 33 8.07 -10.73 21.98
C ASN A 33 8.34 -12.24 22.00
N SER A 34 7.30 -13.04 22.16
CA SER A 34 7.40 -14.48 21.90
C SER A 34 7.45 -14.75 20.39
N THR A 35 7.87 -15.95 19.99
CA THR A 35 7.82 -16.35 18.58
C THR A 35 6.41 -16.24 17.99
N SER A 36 5.38 -16.61 18.77
CA SER A 36 3.97 -16.49 18.35
C SER A 36 3.53 -15.05 18.11
N ASP A 37 4.07 -14.09 18.86
CA ASP A 37 3.78 -12.67 18.66
C ASP A 37 4.43 -12.17 17.38
N LEU A 38 5.67 -12.58 17.12
CA LEU A 38 6.39 -12.24 15.89
C LEU A 38 5.71 -12.83 14.65
N ASP A 39 5.23 -14.07 14.72
CA ASP A 39 4.49 -14.71 13.62
C ASP A 39 3.19 -13.94 13.33
N SER A 40 2.44 -13.56 14.38
CA SER A 40 1.20 -12.79 14.23
C SER A 40 1.45 -11.40 13.63
N ILE A 41 2.53 -10.72 14.03
CA ILE A 41 2.95 -9.45 13.46
C ILE A 41 3.32 -9.63 11.98
N GLN A 42 4.05 -10.69 11.65
CA GLN A 42 4.47 -10.98 10.28
C GLN A 42 3.27 -11.29 9.37
N ASP A 43 2.27 -12.00 9.87
CA ASP A 43 1.01 -12.25 9.16
C ASP A 43 0.24 -10.95 8.90
N GLU A 44 0.18 -10.04 9.87
CA GLU A 44 -0.44 -8.73 9.64
C GLU A 44 0.33 -7.92 8.58
N ILE A 45 1.67 -7.86 8.67
CA ILE A 45 2.51 -7.19 7.66
C ILE A 45 2.24 -7.76 6.27
N LYS A 46 2.16 -9.08 6.13
CA LYS A 46 1.87 -9.73 4.86
C LYS A 46 0.50 -9.32 4.32
N SER A 47 -0.53 -9.32 5.15
CA SER A 47 -1.87 -8.88 4.75
C SER A 47 -1.88 -7.42 4.26
N ARG A 48 -1.10 -6.53 4.88
CA ARG A 48 -0.98 -5.12 4.44
C ARG A 48 -0.24 -5.01 3.11
N LEU A 49 0.80 -5.81 2.88
CA LEU A 49 1.51 -5.86 1.59
C LEU A 49 0.61 -6.38 0.47
N ASP A 50 -0.15 -7.44 0.72
CA ASP A 50 -1.13 -7.98 -0.22
C ASP A 50 -2.19 -6.92 -0.60
N GLU A 51 -2.62 -6.11 0.37
CA GLU A 51 -3.55 -5.01 0.12
C GLU A 51 -2.93 -3.88 -0.70
N ILE A 52 -1.65 -3.54 -0.46
CA ILE A 52 -0.91 -2.58 -1.29
C ILE A 52 -0.83 -3.07 -2.75
N ASP A 53 -0.52 -4.34 -2.95
CA ASP A 53 -0.44 -4.94 -4.29
C ASP A 53 -1.82 -4.94 -4.97
N ARG A 54 -2.89 -5.23 -4.23
CA ARG A 54 -4.27 -5.15 -4.73
C ARG A 54 -4.63 -3.74 -5.16
N VAL A 55 -4.38 -2.73 -4.31
CA VAL A 55 -4.67 -1.32 -4.63
C VAL A 55 -3.87 -0.88 -5.85
N SER A 56 -2.58 -1.21 -5.91
CA SER A 56 -1.72 -0.90 -7.06
C SER A 56 -2.23 -1.53 -8.36
N GLY A 57 -2.64 -2.80 -8.31
CA GLY A 57 -3.09 -3.56 -9.48
C GLY A 57 -4.51 -3.24 -9.94
N GLN A 58 -5.39 -2.80 -9.04
CA GLN A 58 -6.81 -2.56 -9.33
C GLN A 58 -7.18 -1.08 -9.49
N THR A 59 -6.32 -0.14 -9.10
CA THR A 59 -6.60 1.29 -9.27
C THR A 59 -6.53 1.64 -10.75
N GLN A 60 -7.69 1.90 -11.33
CA GLN A 60 -7.85 2.26 -12.74
C GLN A 60 -8.63 3.55 -12.94
N PHE A 61 -8.25 4.30 -13.97
CA PHE A 61 -9.03 5.42 -14.49
C PHE A 61 -9.24 5.21 -15.99
N ASN A 62 -10.50 5.11 -16.42
CA ASN A 62 -10.86 4.81 -17.82
C ASN A 62 -10.11 3.58 -18.40
N GLY A 63 -9.97 2.52 -17.60
CA GLY A 63 -9.28 1.28 -18.01
C GLY A 63 -7.75 1.39 -18.03
N VAL A 64 -7.18 2.52 -17.65
CA VAL A 64 -5.73 2.69 -17.45
C VAL A 64 -5.40 2.44 -15.99
N ASN A 65 -4.59 1.42 -15.71
CA ASN A 65 -4.05 1.19 -14.37
C ASN A 65 -3.03 2.26 -14.03
N VAL A 66 -3.32 3.08 -13.02
CA VAL A 66 -2.56 4.31 -12.76
C VAL A 66 -1.33 4.09 -11.86
N LEU A 67 -1.24 2.93 -11.19
CA LEU A 67 -0.13 2.59 -10.28
C LEU A 67 0.64 1.32 -10.67
N SER A 68 0.13 0.51 -11.60
CA SER A 68 0.70 -0.80 -11.89
C SER A 68 2.04 -0.79 -12.64
N LYS A 69 2.37 0.32 -13.32
CA LYS A 69 3.55 0.45 -14.19
C LYS A 69 4.00 1.91 -14.27
N ASP A 70 5.30 2.10 -14.46
CA ASP A 70 5.85 3.41 -14.83
C ASP A 70 5.29 3.85 -16.18
N GLY A 71 4.84 5.10 -16.25
CA GLY A 71 4.22 5.63 -17.47
C GLY A 71 4.16 7.15 -17.49
N SER A 72 4.07 7.70 -18.71
CA SER A 72 3.84 9.13 -18.93
C SER A 72 2.46 9.32 -19.56
N MET A 73 1.61 10.10 -18.91
CA MET A 73 0.29 10.46 -19.41
C MET A 73 0.37 11.84 -20.07
N LYS A 74 0.18 11.89 -21.40
CA LYS A 74 0.09 13.17 -22.12
C LYS A 74 -1.32 13.71 -22.00
N ILE A 75 -1.48 14.82 -21.28
CA ILE A 75 -2.73 15.58 -21.17
C ILE A 75 -2.58 16.81 -22.05
N GLN A 76 -3.39 16.91 -23.11
CA GLN A 76 -3.47 18.13 -23.90
C GLN A 76 -4.35 19.12 -23.13
N VAL A 77 -3.77 20.28 -22.79
CA VAL A 77 -4.44 21.38 -22.10
C VAL A 77 -4.84 22.47 -23.07
#